data_AF-A0A932HMZ8-F1
#
_entry.id   AF-A0A932HMZ8-F1
#
_cell.length_a   1.000
_cell.length_b   1.000
_cell.length_c   1.000
_cell.angle_alpha   90.00
_cell.angle_beta   90.00
_cell.angle_gamma   90.00
#
_symmetry.space_group_name_H-M   'P 1'
#
loop_
_entity.id
_entity.type
_entity.pdbx_description
1 polymer ?
#
loop_
_entity_poly.entity_id
_entity_poly.type
_entity_poly.pdbx_seq_one_letter_code
_entity_poly.pdbx_strand_id
1 'polypeptide(L)'
;SAPESGMGLTAYTGDEAMLRRRLADGTVDARSFQRPVARCEIATCQGMCCYDGVYVSEESAAVITALAERHADFFARLGLDLPQRVIVEGEWRGKKGGLKTAVRSRAFSATVEGFPAHFGDTACVFLTRDGRCALQLLSEHEGRHPWYYKPVKCWLHPITVEGEAPSRLVLHSKETDPYRLPGYDGFVSTIFCGQTCPGGAPASQVLAQELALLSRIVGRDLLAEM
;
A
#
# COMPACT_ATOMS: atom_id res chain seq x y z
N SER A 1 22.29 5.52 -24.50
CA SER A 1 20.88 5.15 -24.73
C SER A 1 20.02 6.30 -24.25
N ALA A 2 19.16 6.85 -25.12
CA ALA A 2 18.23 7.90 -24.75
C ALA A 2 17.18 7.34 -23.77
N PRO A 3 16.67 8.13 -22.81
CA PRO A 3 15.59 7.69 -21.94
C PRO A 3 14.31 7.52 -22.78
N GLU A 4 13.64 6.37 -22.64
CA GLU A 4 12.31 6.16 -23.20
C GLU A 4 11.34 7.19 -22.60
N SER A 5 11.10 8.28 -23.30
CA SER A 5 10.02 9.21 -22.99
C SER A 5 8.70 8.55 -23.40
N GLY A 6 7.89 8.10 -22.44
CA GLY A 6 6.49 7.76 -22.72
C GLY A 6 5.78 6.80 -21.78
N MET A 7 6.46 6.07 -20.90
CA MET A 7 5.81 5.14 -19.97
C MET A 7 5.99 5.59 -18.51
N GLY A 8 4.88 5.66 -17.77
CA GLY A 8 4.90 5.90 -16.33
C GLY A 8 5.74 4.86 -15.58
N LEU A 9 6.19 5.20 -14.37
CA LEU A 9 6.90 4.26 -13.49
C LEU A 9 5.96 3.17 -12.93
N THR A 10 4.67 3.45 -12.95
CA THR A 10 3.54 2.61 -12.61
C THR A 10 2.47 2.70 -13.71
N ALA A 11 1.44 1.86 -13.61
CA ALA A 11 0.26 1.95 -14.46
C ALA A 11 -0.66 3.15 -14.13
N TYR A 12 -0.27 4.01 -13.19
CA TYR A 12 -1.12 5.09 -12.62
C TYR A 12 -0.46 6.46 -12.83
N THR A 13 -0.40 6.90 -14.09
CA THR A 13 0.28 8.15 -14.47
C THR A 13 -0.35 9.40 -13.85
N GLY A 14 -1.67 9.39 -13.64
CA GLY A 14 -2.40 10.46 -12.95
C GLY A 14 -2.06 10.50 -11.45
N ASP A 15 -2.05 9.35 -10.78
CA ASP A 15 -1.61 9.24 -9.39
C ASP A 15 -0.15 9.68 -9.21
N GLU A 16 0.75 9.36 -10.16
CA GLU A 16 2.13 9.87 -10.17
C GLU A 16 2.18 11.39 -10.32
N ALA A 17 1.40 11.97 -11.22
CA ALA A 17 1.33 13.43 -11.39
C ALA A 17 0.79 14.12 -10.14
N MET A 18 -0.19 13.51 -9.47
CA MET A 18 -0.68 13.98 -8.18
C MET A 18 0.41 13.92 -7.11
N LEU A 19 1.18 12.83 -7.01
CA LEU A 19 2.31 12.73 -6.09
C LEU A 19 3.37 13.81 -6.35
N ARG A 20 3.76 14.01 -7.63
CA ARG A 20 4.67 15.10 -8.03
C ARG A 20 4.19 16.45 -7.54
N ARG A 21 2.91 16.77 -7.80
CA ARG A 21 2.31 18.05 -7.37
C ARG A 21 2.31 18.21 -5.86
N ARG A 22 1.87 17.17 -5.14
CA ARG A 22 1.74 17.19 -3.67
C ARG A 22 3.09 17.30 -2.98
N LEU A 23 4.11 16.66 -3.51
CA LEU A 23 5.45 16.62 -2.95
C LEU A 23 6.44 17.52 -3.69
N ALA A 24 6.02 18.46 -4.53
CA ALA A 24 6.94 19.40 -5.17
C ALA A 24 7.62 20.27 -4.11
N ASP A 25 6.80 21.00 -3.33
CA ASP A 25 7.24 21.84 -2.20
C ASP A 25 6.90 21.20 -0.85
N GLY A 26 6.65 19.89 -0.86
CA GLY A 26 6.32 19.10 0.33
C GLY A 26 7.50 18.95 1.29
N THR A 27 7.22 18.52 2.52
CA THR A 27 8.24 18.29 3.56
C THR A 27 8.38 16.80 3.88
N VAL A 28 9.57 16.40 4.33
CA VAL A 28 9.83 15.06 4.87
C VAL A 28 9.96 15.16 6.39
N ASP A 29 9.19 14.37 7.13
CA ASP A 29 9.38 14.22 8.57
C ASP A 29 10.55 13.28 8.86
N ALA A 30 11.78 13.78 8.67
CA ALA A 30 13.01 13.03 8.86
C ALA A 30 13.05 12.29 10.21
N ARG A 31 12.56 12.91 11.29
CA ARG A 31 12.52 12.30 12.62
C ARG A 31 11.65 11.05 12.65
N SER A 32 10.50 11.06 11.97
CA SER A 32 9.64 9.87 11.89
C SER A 32 10.31 8.69 11.18
N PHE A 33 11.21 8.97 10.22
CA PHE A 33 11.96 7.95 9.49
C PHE A 33 13.18 7.41 10.24
N GLN A 34 13.58 8.03 11.36
CA GLN A 34 14.57 7.46 12.28
C GLN A 34 13.96 6.43 13.23
N ARG A 35 12.63 6.25 13.23
CA ARG A 35 11.95 5.25 14.06
C ARG A 35 12.40 3.84 13.65
N PRO A 36 12.77 2.98 14.61
CA PRO A 36 13.22 1.63 14.28
C PRO A 36 12.02 0.77 13.90
N VAL A 37 12.08 0.17 12.72
CA VAL A 37 11.06 -0.71 12.16
C VAL A 37 11.73 -1.93 11.52
N ALA A 38 10.93 -2.92 11.13
CA ALA A 38 11.41 -4.09 10.41
C ALA A 38 10.56 -4.30 9.15
N ARG A 39 11.16 -4.90 8.10
CA ARG A 39 10.36 -5.44 7.00
C ARG A 39 9.45 -6.52 7.54
N CYS A 40 8.21 -6.57 7.06
CA CYS A 40 7.36 -7.70 7.38
C CYS A 40 7.87 -8.96 6.67
N GLU A 41 7.79 -10.09 7.37
CA GLU A 41 8.02 -11.41 6.79
C GLU A 41 6.67 -11.97 6.34
N ILE A 42 6.51 -12.24 5.04
CA ILE A 42 5.22 -12.66 4.48
C ILE A 42 4.71 -13.97 5.10
N ALA A 43 5.60 -14.91 5.43
CA ALA A 43 5.23 -16.15 6.10
C ALA A 43 4.57 -15.91 7.47
N THR A 44 4.97 -14.82 8.15
CA THR A 44 4.47 -14.43 9.48
C THR A 44 3.25 -13.53 9.37
N CYS A 45 3.33 -12.45 8.57
CA CYS A 45 2.26 -11.45 8.49
C CYS A 45 1.10 -11.86 7.57
N GLN A 46 1.33 -12.81 6.65
CA GLN A 46 0.38 -13.33 5.67
C GLN A 46 -0.37 -12.26 4.86
N GLY A 47 0.26 -11.09 4.66
CA GLY A 47 -0.34 -9.96 3.95
C GLY A 47 -1.43 -9.22 4.75
N MET A 48 -1.28 -9.12 6.08
CA MET A 48 -2.18 -8.37 6.97
C MET A 48 -2.54 -6.96 6.48
N CYS A 49 -1.65 -6.27 5.75
CA CYS A 49 -1.94 -4.95 5.17
C CYS A 49 -3.11 -4.94 4.18
N CYS A 50 -3.53 -6.11 3.71
CA CYS A 50 -4.67 -6.27 2.83
C CYS A 50 -6.01 -6.49 3.56
N TYR A 51 -6.08 -6.51 4.90
CA TYR A 51 -7.27 -7.02 5.61
C TYR A 51 -8.59 -6.34 5.22
N ASP A 52 -8.60 -5.02 5.02
CA ASP A 52 -9.80 -4.27 4.62
C ASP A 52 -9.76 -3.78 3.16
N GLY A 53 -8.85 -4.30 2.35
CA GLY A 53 -8.60 -3.77 1.02
C GLY A 53 -7.95 -2.39 1.04
N VAL A 54 -8.00 -1.67 -0.08
CA VAL A 54 -7.39 -0.34 -0.22
C VAL A 54 -8.33 0.62 -0.93
N TYR A 55 -8.44 1.83 -0.41
CA TYR A 55 -9.13 2.94 -1.07
C TYR A 55 -8.26 3.54 -2.17
N VAL A 56 -8.79 3.64 -3.39
CA VAL A 56 -8.06 3.99 -4.60
C VAL A 56 -8.67 5.20 -5.31
N SER A 57 -7.89 5.85 -6.19
CA SER A 57 -8.40 6.87 -7.10
C SER A 57 -9.27 6.24 -8.20
N GLU A 58 -9.98 7.07 -8.96
CA GLU A 58 -10.76 6.62 -10.13
C GLU A 58 -9.87 5.98 -11.20
N GLU A 59 -8.68 6.53 -11.45
CA GLU A 59 -7.69 5.94 -12.36
C GLU A 59 -7.28 4.55 -11.87
N SER A 60 -6.84 4.44 -10.61
CA SER A 60 -6.44 3.17 -10.03
C SER A 60 -7.58 2.14 -10.07
N ALA A 61 -8.82 2.55 -9.80
CA ALA A 61 -10.00 1.69 -9.89
C ALA A 61 -10.25 1.17 -11.32
N ALA A 62 -10.18 2.06 -12.32
CA ALA A 62 -10.38 1.70 -13.72
C ALA A 62 -9.29 0.72 -14.20
N VAL A 63 -8.03 1.01 -13.88
CA VAL A 63 -6.90 0.14 -14.22
C VAL A 63 -7.04 -1.24 -13.57
N ILE A 64 -7.32 -1.31 -12.26
CA ILE A 64 -7.47 -2.59 -11.54
C ILE A 64 -8.64 -3.40 -12.10
N THR A 65 -9.76 -2.77 -12.43
CA THR A 65 -10.92 -3.44 -13.03
C THR A 65 -10.55 -4.05 -14.38
N ALA A 66 -9.91 -3.26 -15.26
CA ALA A 66 -9.45 -3.77 -16.55
C ALA A 66 -8.41 -4.90 -16.42
N LEU A 67 -7.52 -4.84 -15.42
CA LEU A 67 -6.56 -5.92 -15.17
C LEU A 67 -7.27 -7.20 -14.74
N ALA A 68 -8.25 -7.12 -13.84
CA ALA A 68 -9.02 -8.27 -13.40
C ALA A 68 -9.73 -8.98 -14.56
N GLU A 69 -10.27 -8.22 -15.50
CA GLU A 69 -10.92 -8.77 -16.70
C GLU A 69 -9.91 -9.39 -17.67
N ARG A 70 -8.89 -8.63 -18.08
CA ARG A 70 -7.91 -9.08 -19.10
C ARG A 70 -7.03 -10.23 -18.64
N HIS A 71 -6.77 -10.33 -17.34
CA HIS A 71 -5.87 -11.32 -16.74
C HIS A 71 -6.61 -12.29 -15.81
N ALA A 72 -7.92 -12.50 -16.03
CA ALA A 72 -8.74 -13.44 -15.26
C ALA A 72 -8.08 -14.82 -15.13
N ASP A 73 -7.59 -15.39 -16.24
CA ASP A 73 -6.91 -16.69 -16.24
C ASP A 73 -5.65 -16.71 -15.38
N PHE A 74 -4.90 -15.61 -15.33
CA PHE A 74 -3.71 -15.50 -14.48
C PHE A 74 -4.11 -15.53 -13.01
N PHE A 75 -5.12 -14.74 -12.62
CA PHE A 75 -5.61 -14.71 -11.24
C PHE A 75 -6.22 -16.05 -10.81
N ALA A 76 -6.97 -16.72 -11.70
CA ALA A 76 -7.51 -18.05 -11.45
C ALA A 76 -6.39 -19.08 -11.19
N ARG A 77 -5.28 -19.03 -11.94
CA ARG A 77 -4.11 -19.90 -11.70
C ARG A 77 -3.41 -19.63 -10.37
N LEU A 78 -3.52 -18.42 -9.82
CA LEU A 78 -3.06 -18.09 -8.46
C LEU A 78 -4.04 -18.57 -7.37
N GLY A 79 -5.14 -19.24 -7.76
CA GLY A 79 -6.18 -19.71 -6.85
C GLY A 79 -7.11 -18.59 -6.36
N LEU A 80 -7.23 -17.50 -7.13
CA LEU A 80 -8.14 -16.40 -6.83
C LEU A 80 -9.45 -16.56 -7.60
N ASP A 81 -10.53 -16.66 -6.85
CA ASP A 81 -11.89 -16.48 -7.36
C ASP A 81 -12.27 -15.01 -7.20
N LEU A 82 -12.02 -14.20 -8.24
CA LEU A 82 -12.30 -12.77 -8.21
C LEU A 82 -13.81 -12.53 -8.40
N PRO A 83 -14.46 -11.71 -7.56
CA PRO A 83 -15.85 -11.35 -7.78
C PRO A 83 -16.01 -10.51 -9.05
N GLN A 84 -17.22 -10.50 -9.62
CA GLN A 84 -17.54 -9.67 -10.79
C GLN A 84 -17.19 -8.18 -10.58
N ARG A 85 -17.32 -7.68 -9.35
CA ARG A 85 -16.90 -6.31 -8.99
C ARG A 85 -15.70 -6.37 -8.04
N VAL A 86 -14.51 -6.15 -8.60
CA VAL A 86 -13.25 -6.08 -7.82
C VAL A 86 -13.02 -4.72 -7.16
N ILE A 87 -13.74 -3.69 -7.61
CA ILE A 87 -13.83 -2.36 -6.99
C ILE A 87 -15.27 -2.14 -6.52
N VAL A 88 -15.43 -1.61 -5.31
CA VAL A 88 -16.72 -1.31 -4.68
C VAL A 88 -16.70 0.07 -4.04
N GLU A 89 -17.89 0.63 -3.76
CA GLU A 89 -17.99 1.76 -2.85
C GLU A 89 -17.65 1.28 -1.43
N GLY A 90 -16.62 1.88 -0.84
CA GLY A 90 -16.24 1.62 0.53
C GLY A 90 -17.06 2.43 1.52
N GLU A 91 -17.29 1.82 2.68
CA GLU A 91 -17.84 2.47 3.84
C GLU A 91 -16.84 2.36 4.99
N TRP A 92 -16.65 3.46 5.71
CA TRP A 92 -15.87 3.47 6.95
C TRP A 92 -16.68 4.15 8.05
N ARG A 93 -17.03 3.38 9.09
CA ARG A 93 -17.82 3.83 10.25
C ARG A 93 -19.12 4.57 9.85
N GLY A 94 -19.89 4.01 8.92
CA GLY A 94 -21.17 4.58 8.48
C GLY A 94 -21.04 5.76 7.51
N LYS A 95 -19.83 6.08 7.01
CA LYS A 95 -19.62 7.12 6.01
C LYS A 95 -19.10 6.51 4.71
N LYS A 96 -19.62 6.99 3.58
CA LYS A 96 -19.07 6.67 2.25
C LYS A 96 -17.61 7.16 2.18
N GLY A 97 -16.69 6.23 1.91
CA GLY A 97 -15.24 6.47 1.91
C GLY A 97 -14.61 6.59 0.52
N GLY A 98 -15.38 6.35 -0.55
CA GLY A 98 -14.91 6.35 -1.94
C GLY A 98 -14.68 4.93 -2.50
N LEU A 99 -14.01 4.82 -3.64
CA LEU A 99 -13.75 3.53 -4.28
C LEU A 99 -12.69 2.74 -3.50
N LYS A 100 -12.95 1.46 -3.22
CA LYS A 100 -11.97 0.54 -2.64
C LYS A 100 -11.97 -0.82 -3.34
N THR A 101 -10.87 -1.55 -3.24
CA THR A 101 -10.87 -2.97 -3.64
C THR A 101 -11.88 -3.75 -2.80
N ALA A 102 -12.63 -4.64 -3.45
CA ALA A 102 -13.48 -5.59 -2.77
C ALA A 102 -12.68 -6.46 -1.78
N VAL A 103 -13.40 -6.98 -0.78
CA VAL A 103 -12.85 -7.89 0.22
C VAL A 103 -13.59 -9.22 0.21
N ARG A 104 -12.94 -10.26 0.72
CA ARG A 104 -13.51 -11.58 0.96
C ARG A 104 -13.10 -12.07 2.35
N SER A 105 -13.76 -13.12 2.86
CA SER A 105 -13.41 -13.70 4.16
C SER A 105 -11.99 -14.26 4.17
N ARG A 106 -11.25 -13.96 5.25
CA ARG A 106 -9.92 -14.50 5.54
C ARG A 106 -9.74 -14.52 7.06
N ALA A 107 -9.62 -15.71 7.65
CA ALA A 107 -9.46 -15.88 9.10
C ALA A 107 -8.04 -15.53 9.57
N PHE A 108 -7.67 -14.25 9.48
CA PHE A 108 -6.40 -13.74 9.97
C PHE A 108 -6.27 -13.93 11.48
N SER A 109 -7.34 -13.69 12.25
CA SER A 109 -7.36 -13.85 13.71
C SER A 109 -6.97 -15.26 14.17
N ALA A 110 -7.25 -16.27 13.35
CA ALA A 110 -6.93 -17.67 13.63
C ALA A 110 -5.57 -18.12 13.09
N THR A 111 -4.94 -17.34 12.19
CA THR A 111 -3.76 -17.78 11.44
C THR A 111 -2.55 -16.87 11.56
N VAL A 112 -2.72 -15.63 12.02
CA VAL A 112 -1.66 -14.65 12.21
C VAL A 112 -1.56 -14.32 13.68
N GLU A 113 -0.44 -14.70 14.28
CA GLU A 113 -0.14 -14.38 15.67
C GLU A 113 -0.07 -12.85 15.85
N GLY A 114 -0.72 -12.36 16.92
CA GLY A 114 -0.79 -10.92 17.18
C GLY A 114 -1.68 -10.14 16.21
N PHE A 115 -2.58 -10.80 15.46
CA PHE A 115 -3.57 -10.09 14.65
C PHE A 115 -4.42 -9.15 15.54
N PRO A 116 -4.53 -7.85 15.20
CA PRO A 116 -5.25 -6.91 16.05
C PRO A 116 -6.73 -7.26 16.20
N ALA A 117 -7.23 -7.30 17.44
CA ALA A 117 -8.62 -7.70 17.72
C ALA A 117 -9.67 -6.76 17.11
N HIS A 118 -9.30 -5.51 16.81
CA HIS A 118 -10.17 -4.54 16.15
C HIS A 118 -10.18 -4.65 14.62
N PHE A 119 -9.37 -5.54 14.04
CA PHE A 119 -9.42 -5.84 12.60
C PHE A 119 -10.43 -6.96 12.32
N GLY A 120 -11.08 -6.87 11.15
CA GLY A 120 -11.99 -7.92 10.69
C GLY A 120 -11.25 -9.07 10.00
N ASP A 121 -11.85 -10.26 10.02
CA ASP A 121 -11.39 -11.45 9.28
C ASP A 121 -11.76 -11.38 7.79
N THR A 122 -11.24 -10.34 7.14
CA THR A 122 -11.39 -10.09 5.72
C THR A 122 -10.03 -9.91 5.07
N ALA A 123 -9.97 -9.99 3.75
CA ALA A 123 -8.82 -9.64 2.95
C ALA A 123 -9.24 -9.08 1.60
N CYS A 124 -8.43 -8.19 1.04
CA CYS A 124 -8.49 -7.77 -0.35
C CYS A 124 -8.62 -8.98 -1.28
N VAL A 125 -9.49 -8.89 -2.29
CA VAL A 125 -9.69 -9.96 -3.27
C VAL A 125 -8.43 -10.31 -4.08
N PHE A 126 -7.42 -9.45 -4.08
CA PHE A 126 -6.12 -9.71 -4.73
C PHE A 126 -5.05 -10.30 -3.80
N LEU A 127 -5.34 -10.56 -2.52
CA LEU A 127 -4.40 -11.26 -1.64
C LEU A 127 -4.33 -12.74 -2.03
N THR A 128 -3.16 -13.33 -2.23
CA THR A 128 -3.04 -14.78 -2.47
C THR A 128 -3.03 -15.57 -1.16
N ARG A 129 -3.23 -16.89 -1.24
CA ARG A 129 -3.27 -17.76 -0.05
C ARG A 129 -1.98 -17.72 0.77
N ASP A 130 -0.84 -17.51 0.11
CA ASP A 130 0.49 -17.37 0.72
C ASP A 130 0.85 -15.93 1.11
N GLY A 131 -0.13 -15.02 1.14
CA GLY A 131 0.03 -13.67 1.68
C GLY A 131 0.65 -12.65 0.71
N ARG A 132 0.83 -12.99 -0.57
CA ARG A 132 1.37 -12.09 -1.59
C ARG A 132 0.25 -11.30 -2.30
N CYS A 133 0.62 -10.18 -2.92
CA CYS A 133 -0.32 -9.36 -3.69
C CYS A 133 -0.33 -9.83 -5.15
N ALA A 134 -1.47 -10.28 -5.67
CA ALA A 134 -1.56 -10.79 -7.03
C ALA A 134 -1.33 -9.73 -8.11
N LEU A 135 -1.59 -8.45 -7.83
CA LEU A 135 -1.24 -7.35 -8.75
C LEU A 135 0.29 -7.17 -8.87
N GLN A 136 1.02 -7.39 -7.78
CA GLN A 136 2.48 -7.41 -7.82
C GLN A 136 2.98 -8.64 -8.58
N LEU A 137 2.43 -9.83 -8.31
CA LEU A 137 2.77 -11.05 -9.05
C LEU A 137 2.50 -10.92 -10.54
N LEU A 138 1.41 -10.24 -10.94
CA LEU A 138 1.12 -9.93 -12.33
C LEU A 138 2.18 -9.00 -12.94
N SER A 139 2.60 -7.97 -12.19
CA SER A 139 3.66 -7.06 -12.65
C SER A 139 4.96 -7.82 -12.92
N GLU A 140 5.37 -8.68 -11.98
CA GLU A 140 6.56 -9.53 -12.10
C GLU A 140 6.44 -10.53 -13.25
N HIS A 141 5.25 -11.14 -13.44
CA HIS A 141 4.97 -12.06 -14.54
C HIS A 141 5.13 -11.40 -15.92
N GLU A 142 4.77 -10.12 -16.05
CA GLU A 142 4.95 -9.34 -17.27
C GLU A 142 6.35 -8.71 -17.42
N GLY A 143 7.29 -9.03 -16.52
CA GLY A 143 8.64 -8.46 -16.55
C GLY A 143 8.70 -6.96 -16.20
N ARG A 144 7.68 -6.45 -15.50
CA ARG A 144 7.60 -5.06 -15.04
C ARG A 144 8.16 -4.92 -13.63
N HIS A 145 8.35 -3.67 -13.19
CA HIS A 145 8.66 -3.38 -11.80
C HIS A 145 7.59 -4.00 -10.87
N PRO A 146 7.94 -4.61 -9.71
CA PRO A 146 6.97 -5.30 -8.84
C PRO A 146 5.77 -4.46 -8.41
N TRP A 147 5.92 -3.13 -8.39
CA TRP A 147 4.86 -2.20 -8.00
C TRP A 147 4.14 -1.53 -9.17
N TYR A 148 4.41 -1.95 -10.41
CA TYR A 148 3.85 -1.32 -11.60
C TYR A 148 2.31 -1.34 -11.59
N TYR A 149 1.69 -2.47 -11.28
CA TYR A 149 0.23 -2.60 -11.12
C TYR A 149 -0.24 -2.54 -9.66
N LYS A 150 0.62 -2.15 -8.72
CA LYS A 150 0.24 -2.03 -7.31
C LYS A 150 -0.22 -0.59 -7.04
N PRO A 151 -1.41 -0.35 -6.48
CA PRO A 151 -1.86 1.02 -6.20
C PRO A 151 -0.87 1.75 -5.27
N VAL A 152 -0.75 3.07 -5.44
CA VAL A 152 0.20 3.91 -4.69
C VAL A 152 0.16 3.63 -3.19
N LYS A 153 -1.04 3.66 -2.58
CA LYS A 153 -1.19 3.42 -1.14
C LYS A 153 -0.68 2.04 -0.70
N CYS A 154 -0.74 1.03 -1.56
CA CYS A 154 -0.34 -0.33 -1.20
C CYS A 154 1.16 -0.55 -1.24
N TRP A 155 1.89 -0.01 -2.21
CA TRP A 155 3.35 -0.14 -2.22
C TRP A 155 4.03 0.90 -1.34
N LEU A 156 3.41 2.06 -1.13
CA LEU A 156 3.99 3.10 -0.28
C LEU A 156 3.81 2.82 1.22
N HIS A 157 2.83 1.99 1.62
CA HIS A 157 2.60 1.62 3.00
C HIS A 157 3.86 0.98 3.65
N PRO A 158 4.26 1.38 4.87
CA PRO A 158 3.53 2.20 5.85
C PRO A 158 3.79 3.72 5.77
N ILE A 159 4.45 4.21 4.72
CA ILE A 159 4.69 5.64 4.51
C ILE A 159 3.38 6.33 4.10
N THR A 160 3.10 7.48 4.71
CA THR A 160 1.92 8.30 4.41
C THR A 160 2.33 9.62 3.78
N VAL A 161 1.53 10.09 2.81
CA VAL A 161 1.56 11.46 2.29
C VAL A 161 0.35 12.20 2.87
N GLU A 162 0.59 13.09 3.83
CA GLU A 162 -0.44 13.84 4.55
C GLU A 162 -0.64 15.26 4.03
N GLY A 163 -1.86 15.76 4.17
CA GLY A 163 -2.24 17.11 3.75
C GLY A 163 -2.47 17.26 2.25
N GLU A 164 -2.99 18.43 1.86
CA GLU A 164 -3.07 18.83 0.45
C GLU A 164 -1.71 19.30 -0.06
N ALA A 165 -1.61 19.81 -1.29
CA ALA A 165 -0.34 20.37 -1.78
C ALA A 165 -0.05 21.74 -1.10
N PRO A 166 1.12 21.95 -0.47
CA PRO A 166 2.23 21.02 -0.27
C PRO A 166 2.00 20.01 0.86
N SER A 167 2.32 18.74 0.60
CA SER A 167 2.07 17.62 1.50
C SER A 167 3.29 17.26 2.36
N ARG A 168 3.07 16.52 3.44
CA ARG A 168 4.12 16.01 4.34
C ARG A 168 4.27 14.50 4.16
N LEU A 169 5.49 14.03 3.93
CA LEU A 169 5.84 12.61 3.96
C LEU A 169 6.18 12.20 5.40
N VAL A 170 5.50 11.19 5.92
CA VAL A 170 5.60 10.81 7.34
C VAL A 170 5.45 9.30 7.53
N LEU A 171 6.10 8.79 8.58
CA LEU A 171 5.88 7.44 9.08
C LEU A 171 5.24 7.47 10.47
N HIS A 172 3.99 7.03 10.58
CA HIS A 172 3.25 7.13 11.84
C HIS A 172 3.77 6.17 12.92
N SER A 173 3.86 6.68 14.15
CA SER A 173 3.93 5.90 15.39
C SER A 173 2.53 5.51 15.88
N LYS A 174 2.45 4.75 16.97
CA LYS A 174 1.17 4.43 17.65
C LYS A 174 0.45 5.68 18.14
N GLU A 175 1.20 6.73 18.49
CA GLU A 175 0.68 7.99 19.01
C GLU A 175 0.13 8.87 17.89
N THR A 176 0.70 8.76 16.69
CA THR A 176 0.39 9.63 15.56
C THR A 176 -0.41 8.92 14.47
N ASP A 177 -0.85 7.67 14.67
CA ASP A 177 -1.60 6.91 13.67
C ASP A 177 -2.92 7.60 13.31
N PRO A 178 -3.16 7.94 12.03
CA PRO A 178 -4.33 8.71 11.62
C PRO A 178 -5.64 7.93 11.78
N TYR A 179 -5.56 6.60 11.95
CA TYR A 179 -6.71 5.74 12.18
C TYR A 179 -6.94 5.46 13.66
N ARG A 180 -6.14 6.02 14.58
CA ARG A 180 -6.37 5.85 16.02
C ARG A 180 -7.63 6.61 16.44
N LEU A 181 -8.65 5.86 16.86
CA LEU A 181 -9.96 6.36 17.28
C LEU A 181 -10.39 5.64 18.56
N PRO A 182 -11.38 6.16 19.32
CA PRO A 182 -11.94 5.42 20.45
C PRO A 182 -12.45 4.03 20.01
N GLY A 183 -11.87 2.98 20.58
CA GLY A 183 -12.17 1.57 20.25
C GLY A 183 -11.51 1.04 18.98
N TYR A 184 -10.57 1.77 18.38
CA TYR A 184 -9.82 1.34 17.20
C TYR A 184 -8.37 1.84 17.28
N ASP A 185 -7.43 0.91 17.53
CA ASP A 185 -6.05 1.24 17.95
C ASP A 185 -5.10 1.59 16.78
N GLY A 186 -5.65 2.10 15.68
CA GLY A 186 -4.88 2.47 14.48
C GLY A 186 -4.71 1.32 13.49
N PHE A 187 -4.17 1.67 12.33
CA PHE A 187 -3.92 0.74 11.22
C PHE A 187 -2.46 0.78 10.75
N VAL A 188 -1.92 1.97 10.51
CA VAL A 188 -0.59 2.12 9.91
C VAL A 188 0.49 1.59 10.86
N SER A 189 0.37 1.91 12.14
CA SER A 189 1.34 1.59 13.19
C SER A 189 1.12 0.22 13.86
N THR A 190 -0.01 -0.44 13.59
CA THR A 190 -0.35 -1.75 14.15
C THR A 190 0.02 -2.91 13.24
N ILE A 191 0.26 -2.65 11.95
CA ILE A 191 0.73 -3.68 11.02
C ILE A 191 2.23 -3.93 11.18
N PHE A 192 2.63 -5.17 10.92
CA PHE A 192 3.98 -5.70 11.10
C PHE A 192 5.11 -4.80 10.57
N CYS A 193 4.95 -4.18 9.40
CA CYS A 193 5.98 -3.30 8.81
C CYS A 193 5.90 -1.85 9.31
N GLY A 194 4.79 -1.45 9.92
CA GLY A 194 4.59 -0.10 10.45
C GLY A 194 4.78 0.01 11.96
N GLN A 195 4.71 -1.09 12.71
CA GLN A 195 4.98 -1.09 14.15
C GLN A 195 6.45 -0.76 14.47
N THR A 196 6.67 -0.11 15.61
CA THR A 196 8.03 0.11 16.12
C THR A 196 8.63 -1.24 16.53
N CYS A 197 9.82 -1.54 16.03
CA CYS A 197 10.55 -2.74 16.36
C CYS A 197 11.86 -2.34 17.07
N PRO A 198 12.01 -2.55 18.39
CA PRO A 198 13.22 -2.13 19.12
C PRO A 198 14.53 -2.71 18.58
N GLY A 199 14.50 -3.88 17.94
CA GLY A 199 15.65 -4.49 17.24
C GLY A 199 15.71 -4.19 15.74
N GLY A 200 14.83 -3.31 15.24
CA GLY A 200 14.76 -2.92 13.85
C GLY A 200 15.83 -1.91 13.45
N ALA A 201 15.80 -1.51 12.19
CA ALA A 201 16.66 -0.46 11.64
C ALA A 201 15.86 0.83 11.39
N PRO A 202 16.52 1.99 11.22
CA PRO A 202 15.83 3.22 10.83
C PRO A 202 14.94 2.98 9.61
N ALA A 203 13.70 3.48 9.66
CA ALA A 203 12.74 3.26 8.61
C ALA A 203 13.18 3.79 7.24
N SER A 204 13.99 4.85 7.19
CA SER A 204 14.62 5.32 5.95
C SER A 204 15.45 4.23 5.25
N GLN A 205 16.11 3.36 6.01
CA GLN A 205 16.88 2.23 5.49
C GLN A 205 15.97 1.04 5.15
N VAL A 206 15.05 0.71 6.05
CA VAL A 206 14.14 -0.43 5.87
C VAL A 206 13.26 -0.23 4.64
N LEU A 207 12.72 0.99 4.45
CA LEU A 207 11.78 1.37 3.39
C LEU A 207 12.48 2.08 2.22
N ALA A 208 13.79 1.87 2.06
CA ALA A 208 14.59 2.54 1.04
C ALA A 208 14.08 2.29 -0.39
N GLN A 209 13.51 1.12 -0.67
CA GLN A 209 12.98 0.80 -2.00
C GLN A 209 11.75 1.66 -2.33
N GLU A 210 10.83 1.83 -1.39
CA GLU A 210 9.64 2.67 -1.53
C GLU A 210 10.03 4.12 -1.72
N LEU A 211 10.97 4.59 -0.89
CA LEU A 211 11.51 5.94 -0.97
C LEU A 211 12.25 6.19 -2.28
N ALA A 212 12.97 5.20 -2.81
CA ALA A 212 13.65 5.30 -4.10
C ALA A 212 12.66 5.39 -5.27
N LEU A 213 11.60 4.57 -5.28
CA LEU A 213 10.57 4.70 -6.33
C LEU A 213 9.85 6.04 -6.22
N LEU A 214 9.46 6.45 -5.00
CA LEU A 214 8.80 7.73 -4.79
C LEU A 214 9.69 8.90 -5.22
N SER A 215 10.99 8.85 -4.89
CA SER A 215 12.00 9.83 -5.32
C SER A 215 12.03 10.00 -6.84
N ARG A 216 12.02 8.89 -7.57
CA ARG A 216 11.95 8.89 -9.04
C ARG A 216 10.63 9.45 -9.57
N ILE A 217 9.51 9.15 -8.92
CA ILE A 217 8.20 9.69 -9.30
C ILE A 217 8.18 11.21 -9.13
N VAL A 218 8.63 11.72 -7.97
CA VAL A 218 8.51 13.13 -7.60
C VAL A 218 9.67 14.01 -8.09
N GLY A 219 10.77 13.42 -8.54
CA GLY A 219 11.96 14.13 -9.00
C GLY A 219 12.77 14.77 -7.87
N ARG A 220 12.75 14.19 -6.66
CA ARG A 220 13.50 14.64 -5.47
C ARG A 220 14.28 13.47 -4.88
N ASP A 221 15.43 13.73 -4.26
CA ASP A 221 16.16 12.71 -3.50
C ASP A 221 15.65 12.68 -2.05
N LEU A 222 14.54 11.97 -1.83
CA LEU A 222 13.88 11.93 -0.53
C LEU A 222 14.72 11.23 0.55
N LEU A 223 15.68 10.38 0.15
CA LEU A 223 16.58 9.71 1.07
C LEU A 223 17.66 10.67 1.59
N ALA A 224 18.15 11.57 0.75
CA ALA A 224 19.11 12.61 1.15
C ALA A 224 18.49 13.69 2.06
N GLU A 225 17.16 13.80 2.10
CA GLU A 225 16.43 14.75 2.95
C GLU A 225 16.17 14.24 4.38
N MET A 226 16.61 13.01 4.73
CA MET A 226 16.32 12.32 6.01
C MET A 226 17.47 12.25 7.02
#